data_AF-A0AAT9S4B9-F1
#
_entry.id   AF-A0AAT9S4B9-F1
#
_cell.length_a   1.000
_cell.length_b   1.000
_cell.length_c   1.000
_cell.angle_alpha   90.00
_cell.angle_beta   90.00
_cell.angle_gamma   90.00
#
_symmetry.space_group_name_H-M   'P 1'
#
loop_
_entity.id
_entity.type
_entity.pdbx_description
1 polymer ?
#
loop_
_entity_poly.entity_id
_entity_poly.type
_entity_poly.pdbx_seq_one_letter_code
_entity_poly.pdbx_strand_id
1 'polypeptide(L)'
;MSEAPDIATAWHWLLERRPGTRGATHDALPVVVEAAYAEPSLRALYPFPTHGTLHFLRSAPPWPDSDHDEAPFILYGGPPYQVYSSRYTDLLGECATPAEAAALVVSHLPAHAGGEPGV
;
A
#
# COMPACT_ATOMS: atom_id res chain seq x y z
N MET A 1 17.60 -11.87 13.49
CA MET A 1 17.34 -10.44 13.19
C MET A 1 16.86 -10.44 11.76
N SER A 2 15.54 -10.37 11.54
CA SER A 2 15.00 -10.41 10.18
C SER A 2 15.43 -9.15 9.44
N GLU A 3 16.36 -9.30 8.50
CA GLU A 3 16.56 -8.32 7.43
C GLU A 3 15.17 -7.97 6.88
N ALA A 4 14.84 -6.67 6.96
CA ALA A 4 13.70 -6.15 6.25
C ALA A 4 13.88 -6.51 4.77
N PRO A 5 12.94 -7.26 4.16
CA PRO A 5 13.04 -7.56 2.75
C PRO A 5 13.05 -6.27 1.94
N ASP A 6 13.77 -6.23 0.83
CA ASP A 6 13.68 -5.11 -0.12
C ASP A 6 12.26 -5.04 -0.71
N ILE A 7 11.90 -3.91 -1.33
CA ILE A 7 10.59 -3.71 -2.00
C ILE A 7 10.30 -4.87 -2.95
N ALA A 8 11.27 -5.24 -3.79
CA ALA A 8 11.09 -6.35 -4.74
C ALA A 8 10.83 -7.68 -4.03
N THR A 9 11.50 -7.93 -2.91
CA THR A 9 11.35 -9.15 -2.11
C THR A 9 10.00 -9.18 -1.38
N ALA A 10 9.54 -8.05 -0.83
CA ALA A 10 8.25 -7.94 -0.17
C ALA A 10 7.09 -8.21 -1.15
N TRP A 11 7.16 -7.63 -2.35
CA TRP A 11 6.21 -7.96 -3.43
C TRP A 11 6.22 -9.45 -3.77
N HIS A 12 7.40 -10.04 -3.92
CA HIS A 12 7.51 -11.47 -4.23
C HIS A 12 6.89 -12.34 -3.13
N TRP A 13 7.16 -12.05 -1.85
CA TRP A 13 6.58 -12.80 -0.74
C TRP A 13 5.05 -12.72 -0.66
N LEU A 14 4.48 -11.58 -1.04
CA LEU A 14 3.03 -11.41 -1.12
C LEU A 14 2.43 -12.22 -2.27
N LEU A 15 3.07 -12.20 -3.44
CA LEU A 15 2.66 -12.99 -4.60
C LEU A 15 2.79 -14.50 -4.34
N GLU A 16 3.86 -14.92 -3.66
CA GLU A 16 4.10 -16.31 -3.25
C GLU A 16 3.18 -16.78 -2.11
N ARG A 17 2.39 -15.88 -1.51
CA ARG A 17 1.50 -16.16 -0.36
C ARG A 17 2.23 -16.90 0.76
N ARG A 18 3.46 -16.47 1.07
CA ARG A 18 4.33 -17.20 2.00
C ARG A 18 3.61 -17.41 3.35
N PRO A 19 3.52 -18.63 3.87
CA PRO A 19 2.92 -18.88 5.18
C PRO A 19 3.72 -18.11 6.24
N GLY A 20 3.07 -17.15 6.91
CA GLY A 20 3.70 -16.19 7.83
C GLY A 20 3.61 -14.73 7.39
N THR A 21 3.20 -14.46 6.15
CA THR A 21 2.94 -13.10 5.67
C THR A 21 1.65 -12.57 6.32
N ARG A 22 1.71 -11.39 6.93
CA ARG A 22 0.53 -10.74 7.52
C ARG A 22 -0.53 -10.52 6.45
N GLY A 23 -1.77 -10.93 6.74
CA GLY A 23 -2.88 -10.82 5.79
C GLY A 23 -2.97 -11.93 4.74
N ALA A 24 -2.04 -12.90 4.69
CA ALA A 24 -2.08 -14.02 3.74
C ALA A 24 -3.31 -14.94 3.89
N THR A 25 -4.00 -14.85 5.02
CA THR A 25 -5.27 -15.56 5.27
C THR A 25 -6.47 -14.88 4.63
N HIS A 26 -6.31 -13.69 4.05
CA HIS A 26 -7.40 -12.92 3.46
C HIS A 26 -7.47 -13.18 1.95
N ASP A 27 -8.60 -13.71 1.49
CA ASP A 27 -8.79 -14.14 0.09
C ASP A 27 -8.67 -12.98 -0.92
N ALA A 28 -9.02 -11.76 -0.50
CA ALA A 28 -8.91 -10.56 -1.33
C ALA A 28 -7.48 -9.97 -1.43
N LEU A 29 -6.55 -10.35 -0.55
CA LEU A 29 -5.17 -9.86 -0.60
C LEU A 29 -4.49 -10.14 -1.96
N PRO A 30 -4.47 -11.36 -2.50
CA PRO A 30 -3.78 -11.65 -3.76
C PRO A 30 -4.29 -10.81 -4.93
N VAL A 31 -5.60 -10.62 -5.08
CA VAL A 31 -6.15 -9.81 -6.18
C VAL A 31 -5.82 -8.31 -6.02
N VAL A 32 -5.76 -7.81 -4.78
CA VAL A 32 -5.32 -6.43 -4.49
C VAL A 32 -3.82 -6.28 -4.77
N VAL A 33 -3.02 -7.25 -4.36
CA VAL A 33 -1.57 -7.26 -4.59
C VAL A 33 -1.26 -7.35 -6.08
N GLU A 34 -1.91 -8.23 -6.84
CA GLU A 34 -1.70 -8.34 -8.28
C GLU A 34 -2.11 -7.06 -9.02
N ALA A 35 -3.25 -6.47 -8.66
CA ALA A 35 -3.70 -5.20 -9.21
C ALA A 35 -2.73 -4.05 -8.88
N ALA A 36 -2.27 -3.98 -7.64
CA ALA A 36 -1.30 -2.98 -7.22
C ALA A 36 0.08 -3.20 -7.85
N TYR A 37 0.51 -4.46 -8.04
CA TYR A 37 1.77 -4.80 -8.68
C TYR A 37 1.78 -4.48 -10.18
N ALA A 38 0.62 -4.47 -10.84
CA ALA A 38 0.49 -4.06 -12.23
C ALA A 38 0.82 -2.56 -12.42
N GLU A 39 0.59 -1.75 -11.40
CA GLU A 39 0.87 -0.31 -11.43
C GLU A 39 2.35 -0.02 -11.14
N PRO A 40 3.11 0.58 -12.07
CA PRO A 40 4.54 0.81 -11.89
C PRO A 40 4.84 1.77 -10.72
N SER A 41 3.94 2.72 -10.45
CA SER A 41 4.06 3.66 -9.32
C SER A 41 3.96 2.95 -7.97
N LEU A 42 3.07 1.95 -7.82
CA LEU A 42 2.94 1.17 -6.59
C LEU A 42 4.03 0.11 -6.48
N ARG A 43 4.44 -0.50 -7.61
CA ARG A 43 5.54 -1.46 -7.63
C ARG A 43 6.87 -0.87 -7.12
N ALA A 44 7.05 0.45 -7.25
CA ALA A 44 8.18 1.17 -6.69
C ALA A 44 8.05 1.45 -5.18
N LEU A 45 6.89 1.17 -4.57
CA LEU A 45 6.61 1.34 -3.14
C LEU A 45 6.65 -0.01 -2.42
N TYR A 46 6.97 0.04 -1.14
CA TYR A 46 7.01 -1.12 -0.26
C TYR A 46 5.60 -1.52 0.17
N PRO A 47 5.13 -2.74 -0.18
CA PRO A 47 3.80 -3.20 0.19
C PRO A 47 3.79 -3.72 1.63
N PHE A 48 2.99 -3.09 2.48
CA PHE A 48 2.86 -3.44 3.90
C PHE A 48 1.40 -3.80 4.25
N PRO A 49 1.04 -5.09 4.16
CA PRO A 49 -0.28 -5.54 4.59
C PRO A 49 -0.38 -5.61 6.12
N THR A 50 -1.39 -4.97 6.68
CA THR A 50 -1.66 -4.95 8.12
C THR A 50 -3.16 -5.01 8.40
N HIS A 51 -3.62 -5.97 9.20
CA HIS A 51 -5.01 -6.02 9.70
C HIS A 51 -6.14 -5.79 8.65
N GLY A 52 -5.97 -6.26 7.42
CA GLY A 52 -6.97 -6.06 6.35
C GLY A 52 -6.81 -4.75 5.57
N THR A 53 -5.73 -4.01 5.78
CA THR A 53 -5.28 -2.90 4.92
C THR A 53 -3.95 -3.20 4.23
N LEU A 54 -3.73 -2.60 3.07
CA LEU A 54 -2.48 -2.63 2.31
C LEU A 54 -1.92 -1.21 2.29
N HIS A 55 -0.87 -0.97 3.08
CA HIS A 55 -0.11 0.28 3.05
C HIS A 55 0.99 0.21 1.99
N PHE A 56 1.36 1.37 1.45
CA PHE A 56 2.42 1.50 0.47
C PHE A 56 3.46 2.51 0.98
N LEU A 57 4.60 2.04 1.43
CA LEU A 57 5.62 2.91 2.02
C LEU A 57 6.66 3.29 0.96
N ARG A 58 7.20 4.51 1.02
CA ARG A 58 8.17 5.00 0.01
C ARG A 58 9.55 4.38 0.16
N SER A 59 9.96 4.10 1.39
CA SER A 59 11.23 3.45 1.71
C SER A 59 10.96 2.07 2.30
N ALA A 60 11.92 1.15 2.23
CA ALA A 60 11.91 -0.09 3.02
C ALA A 60 12.46 0.20 4.45
N PRO A 61 12.18 -0.64 5.46
CA PRO A 61 12.70 -0.44 6.81
C PRO A 61 14.24 -0.52 6.84
N PRO A 62 14.94 0.23 7.72
CA PRO A 62 14.42 1.07 8.79
C PRO A 62 13.96 2.45 8.30
N TRP A 63 12.68 2.77 8.52
CA TRP A 63 12.10 4.05 8.16
C TRP A 63 12.62 5.15 9.10
N PRO A 64 13.04 6.33 8.59
CA PRO A 64 13.31 7.47 9.45
C PRO A 64 12.02 7.96 10.11
N ASP A 65 12.10 8.53 11.32
CA ASP A 65 10.96 9.04 12.11
C ASP A 65 10.08 10.06 11.33
N SER A 66 10.65 10.68 10.30
CA SER A 66 9.99 11.64 9.40
C SER A 66 9.43 11.03 8.11
N ASP A 67 9.60 9.74 7.84
CA ASP A 67 8.88 9.02 6.76
C ASP A 67 7.47 8.77 7.28
N HIS A 68 6.71 9.85 7.44
CA HIS A 68 5.30 9.74 7.72
C HIS A 68 4.67 9.01 6.55
N ASP A 69 3.85 8.01 6.89
CA ASP A 69 2.86 7.32 6.06
C ASP A 69 1.96 8.36 5.36
N GLU A 70 2.52 9.07 4.38
CA GLU A 70 1.87 10.07 3.53
C GLU A 70 1.19 9.40 2.34
N ALA A 71 1.49 8.13 2.11
CA ALA A 71 0.88 7.36 1.05
C ALA A 71 -0.52 6.90 1.47
N PRO A 72 -1.51 6.97 0.57
CA PRO A 72 -2.78 6.31 0.76
C PRO A 72 -2.64 4.79 0.87
N PHE A 73 -3.58 4.17 1.58
CA PHE A 73 -3.63 2.72 1.80
C PHE A 73 -5.02 2.16 1.47
N ILE A 74 -5.07 0.88 1.12
CA ILE A 74 -6.30 0.19 0.69
C ILE A 74 -6.79 -0.69 1.83
N LEU A 75 -7.99 -0.43 2.34
CA LEU A 75 -8.74 -1.34 3.20
C LEU A 75 -9.44 -2.39 2.33
N TYR A 76 -8.97 -3.63 2.42
CA TYR A 76 -9.52 -4.80 1.75
C TYR A 76 -10.23 -5.76 2.73
N GLY A 77 -10.64 -5.27 3.92
CA GLY A 77 -11.31 -6.06 4.97
C GLY A 77 -12.68 -6.65 4.60
N GLY A 78 -13.22 -6.31 3.44
CA GLY A 78 -14.45 -6.83 2.84
C GLY A 78 -14.92 -5.87 1.75
N PRO A 79 -15.66 -6.34 0.72
CA PRO A 79 -16.24 -5.43 -0.26
C PRO A 79 -17.31 -4.54 0.41
N PRO A 80 -17.30 -3.21 0.13
CA PRO A 80 -16.44 -2.50 -0.83
C PRO A 80 -15.02 -2.21 -0.30
N TYR A 81 -14.04 -2.21 -1.22
CA TYR A 81 -12.66 -1.81 -0.91
C TYR A 81 -12.60 -0.32 -0.66
N GLN A 82 -12.03 0.12 0.46
CA GLN A 82 -11.98 1.55 0.78
C GLN A 82 -10.56 2.06 0.70
N VAL A 83 -10.34 3.18 0.03
CA VAL A 83 -9.03 3.83 -0.07
C VAL A 83 -9.04 5.03 0.86
N TYR A 84 -8.15 5.00 1.83
CA TYR A 84 -7.98 6.10 2.78
C TYR A 84 -6.69 6.84 2.49
N SER A 85 -6.70 8.15 2.75
CA SER A 85 -5.50 8.97 2.75
C SER A 85 -4.59 8.57 3.91
N SER A 86 -3.36 9.07 3.87
CA SER A 86 -2.42 9.06 4.98
C SER A 86 -3.09 9.28 6.34
N ARG A 87 -2.73 8.44 7.33
CA ARG A 87 -3.23 8.49 8.72
C ARG A 87 -4.76 8.35 8.91
N TYR A 88 -5.50 7.73 7.99
CA TYR A 88 -6.98 7.67 8.07
C TYR A 88 -7.63 9.07 8.11
N THR A 89 -6.96 10.08 7.53
CA THR A 89 -7.44 11.47 7.64
C THR A 89 -8.70 11.68 6.80
N ASP A 90 -8.73 11.12 5.60
CA ASP A 90 -9.85 11.25 4.66
C ASP A 90 -10.10 9.95 3.90
N LEU A 91 -11.36 9.68 3.55
CA LEU A 91 -11.74 8.58 2.67
C LEU A 91 -11.66 9.09 1.23
N LEU A 92 -10.62 8.70 0.50
CA LEU A 92 -10.40 9.10 -0.89
C LEU A 92 -11.47 8.50 -1.82
N GLY A 93 -11.92 7.29 -1.51
CA GLY A 93 -13.02 6.66 -2.21
C GLY A 93 -13.23 5.21 -1.83
N GLU A 94 -14.36 4.68 -2.26
CA GLU A 94 -14.71 3.26 -2.17
C GLU A 94 -14.79 2.66 -3.57
N CYS A 95 -14.24 1.47 -3.72
CA CYS A 95 -14.11 0.75 -4.97
C CYS A 95 -14.75 -0.63 -4.84
N ALA A 96 -15.49 -1.05 -5.86
CA ALA A 96 -16.04 -2.40 -5.91
C ALA A 96 -14.97 -3.43 -6.30
N THR A 97 -13.89 -2.99 -6.94
CA THR A 97 -12.82 -3.84 -7.45
C THR A 97 -11.44 -3.45 -6.89
N PRO A 98 -10.53 -4.42 -6.72
CA PRO A 98 -9.16 -4.15 -6.27
C PRO A 98 -8.37 -3.30 -7.27
N ALA A 99 -8.65 -3.43 -8.57
CA ALA A 99 -8.00 -2.64 -9.62
C ALA A 99 -8.37 -1.17 -9.53
N GLU A 100 -9.64 -0.84 -9.28
CA GLU A 100 -10.06 0.54 -9.05
C GLU A 100 -9.42 1.11 -7.79
N ALA A 101 -9.34 0.33 -6.70
CA ALA A 101 -8.69 0.78 -5.47
C ALA A 101 -7.20 1.09 -5.71
N ALA A 102 -6.48 0.24 -6.43
CA ALA A 102 -5.07 0.48 -6.79
C ALA A 102 -4.91 1.74 -7.66
N ALA A 103 -5.73 1.89 -8.70
CA ALA A 103 -5.70 3.07 -9.56
C ALA A 103 -6.04 4.36 -8.81
N LEU A 104 -6.96 4.29 -7.84
CA LEU A 104 -7.32 5.41 -6.98
C LEU A 104 -6.15 5.78 -6.05
N VAL A 105 -5.50 4.79 -5.42
CA VAL A 105 -4.26 5.05 -4.66
C VAL A 105 -3.25 5.75 -5.53
N VAL A 106 -2.96 5.25 -6.75
CA VAL A 106 -1.99 5.86 -7.68
C VAL A 106 -2.38 7.30 -8.04
N SER A 107 -3.65 7.54 -8.32
CA SER A 107 -4.15 8.87 -8.67
C SER A 107 -4.06 9.87 -7.51
N HIS A 108 -4.14 9.36 -6.27
CA HIS A 108 -4.03 10.14 -5.04
C HIS A 108 -2.67 10.02 -4.35
N LEU A 109 -1.70 9.32 -4.96
CA LEU A 109 -0.33 9.32 -4.45
C LEU A 109 0.13 10.78 -4.46
N PRO A 110 0.75 11.27 -3.38
CA PRO A 110 1.35 12.59 -3.39
C PRO A 110 2.48 12.58 -4.40
N ALA A 111 2.18 12.99 -5.64
CA ALA A 111 3.12 13.18 -6.73
C ALA A 111 4.00 14.34 -6.34
N HIS A 112 5.04 14.08 -5.55
CA HIS A 112 6.01 15.05 -5.05
C HIS A 112 5.33 16.41 -4.77
N ALA A 113 4.85 16.63 -3.55
CA ALA A 113 4.68 18.00 -3.06
C ALA A 113 6.08 18.65 -2.92
N GLY A 114 6.78 18.80 -4.03
CA GLY A 114 7.73 19.84 -4.26
C GLY A 114 6.92 21.10 -4.53
N GLY A 115 6.83 21.91 -3.50
CA GLY A 115 6.43 23.32 -3.57
C GLY A 115 5.58 23.68 -2.37
N GLU A 116 5.94 24.60 -1.47
CA GLU A 116 7.06 25.53 -1.32
C GLU A 116 7.11 25.93 0.18
N PRO A 117 8.19 26.55 0.68
CA PRO A 117 8.21 27.13 2.03
C PRO A 117 7.20 28.27 2.18
N GLY A 118 6.28 28.17 3.14
CA GLY A 118 5.56 29.30 3.75
C GLY A 118 5.35 28.96 5.22
N VAL A 119 5.71 29.79 6.21
CA VAL A 119 5.79 31.26 6.29
C VAL A 119 6.97 31.71 7.15
#